data_AF-F7QXA5-F1
#
_entry.id   AF-F7QXA5-F1
#
_cell.length_a   1.000
_cell.length_b   1.000
_cell.length_c   1.000
_cell.angle_alpha   90.00
_cell.angle_beta   90.00
_cell.angle_gamma   90.00
#
_symmetry.space_group_name_H-M   'P 1'
#
loop_
_entity.id
_entity.type
_entity.pdbx_description
1 polymer ?
#
loop_
_entity_poly.entity_id
_entity_poly.type
_entity_poly.pdbx_seq_one_letter_code
_entity_poly.pdbx_strand_id
1 'polypeptide(L)'
;MNPQAIILSPGPGRSDDAGICLDLIRRFAGNVPILGVCLGHQAICQAFGGKIVSKSNLFKGIKSRFTDARYHSLTADPDSLPSELKVTAQDVDDQEIMAVENSDKSIYGVQFHPESIMTEDGKKIIENFLEA
;
A
#
# COMPACT_ATOMS: atom_id res chain seq x y z
N MET A 1 -24.11 5.54 1.51
CA MET A 1 -23.64 4.14 1.48
C MET A 1 -22.92 3.83 2.79
N ASN A 2 -23.07 2.62 3.34
CA ASN A 2 -22.38 2.14 4.54
C ASN A 2 -21.62 0.84 4.20
N PRO A 3 -20.42 0.94 3.60
CA PRO A 3 -19.66 -0.24 3.19
C PRO A 3 -19.17 -1.02 4.42
N GLN A 4 -19.10 -2.35 4.30
CA GLN A 4 -18.55 -3.21 5.35
C GLN A 4 -17.02 -3.26 5.32
N ALA A 5 -16.42 -3.12 4.15
CA ALA A 5 -14.97 -3.06 3.94
C ALA A 5 -14.66 -2.28 2.66
N ILE A 6 -13.46 -1.73 2.56
CA ILE A 6 -12.97 -1.01 1.39
C ILE A 6 -11.67 -1.66 0.90
N ILE A 7 -11.61 -2.01 -0.38
CA ILE A 7 -10.38 -2.45 -1.03
C ILE A 7 -9.94 -1.36 -2.00
N LEU A 8 -8.70 -0.87 -1.83
CA LEU A 8 -8.07 0.13 -2.68
C LEU A 8 -7.01 -0.54 -3.55
N SER A 9 -7.33 -0.76 -4.83
CA SER A 9 -6.43 -1.32 -5.84
C SER A 9 -6.39 -0.47 -7.12
N PRO A 10 -6.08 0.84 -7.04
CA PRO A 10 -6.03 1.69 -8.22
C PRO A 10 -4.98 1.19 -9.23
N GLY A 11 -5.26 1.46 -10.51
CA GLY A 11 -4.37 1.09 -11.62
C GLY A 11 -2.97 1.73 -11.52
N PRO A 12 -2.08 1.40 -12.47
CA PRO A 12 -0.68 1.81 -12.41
C PRO A 12 -0.52 3.33 -12.32
N GLY A 13 0.42 3.79 -11.49
CA GLY A 13 0.59 5.21 -11.20
C GLY A 13 1.46 5.43 -9.96
N ARG A 14 1.44 6.64 -9.41
CA ARG A 14 2.09 6.99 -8.14
C ARG A 14 1.02 7.30 -7.10
N SER A 15 1.31 7.08 -5.82
CA SER A 15 0.36 7.32 -4.73
C SER A 15 -0.12 8.77 -4.68
N ASP A 16 0.74 9.71 -5.07
CA ASP A 16 0.41 11.14 -5.27
C ASP A 16 -0.70 11.37 -6.31
N ASP A 17 -0.79 10.50 -7.31
CA ASP A 17 -1.78 10.52 -8.37
C ASP A 17 -2.92 9.50 -8.11
N ALA A 18 -2.97 8.85 -6.93
CA ALA A 18 -4.01 7.88 -6.57
C ALA A 18 -5.40 8.54 -6.33
N GLY A 19 -5.61 9.75 -6.85
CA GLY A 19 -6.86 10.49 -6.82
C GLY A 19 -7.40 10.65 -5.39
N ILE A 20 -8.63 10.19 -5.17
CA ILE A 20 -9.33 10.31 -3.89
C ILE A 20 -8.80 9.38 -2.79
N CYS A 21 -7.84 8.49 -3.08
CA CYS A 21 -7.43 7.42 -2.15
C CYS A 21 -6.89 7.97 -0.83
N LEU A 22 -6.04 9.01 -0.85
CA LEU A 22 -5.47 9.58 0.38
C LEU A 22 -6.57 10.16 1.29
N ASP A 23 -7.51 10.90 0.71
CA ASP A 23 -8.62 11.49 1.45
C ASP A 23 -9.60 10.43 1.95
N LEU A 24 -9.85 9.39 1.14
CA LEU A 24 -10.66 8.25 1.53
C LEU A 24 -10.06 7.51 2.73
N ILE A 25 -8.75 7.21 2.68
CA ILE A 25 -8.05 6.51 3.78
C ILE A 25 -8.16 7.33 5.06
N ARG A 26 -7.84 8.63 5.00
CA ARG A 26 -7.94 9.53 6.16
C ARG A 26 -9.36 9.63 6.71
N ARG A 27 -10.36 9.58 5.84
CA ARG A 27 -11.78 9.70 6.23
C ARG A 27 -12.31 8.44 6.90
N PHE A 28 -11.91 7.26 6.43
CA PHE A 28 -12.50 5.98 6.85
C PHE A 28 -11.63 5.17 7.80
N ALA A 29 -10.35 5.53 7.99
CA ALA A 29 -9.49 4.88 8.98
C ALA A 29 -10.14 4.85 10.37
N GLY A 30 -10.16 3.67 10.99
CA GLY A 30 -10.81 3.41 12.28
C GLY A 30 -12.34 3.37 12.25
N ASN A 31 -12.97 3.54 11.10
CA ASN A 31 -14.43 3.48 10.96
C ASN A 31 -14.88 2.34 10.04
N VAL A 32 -14.13 2.07 8.97
CA VAL A 32 -14.38 0.97 8.02
C VAL A 32 -13.03 0.30 7.72
N PRO A 33 -12.91 -1.03 7.77
CA PRO A 33 -11.70 -1.75 7.41
C PRO A 33 -11.24 -1.41 5.98
N ILE A 34 -9.93 -1.18 5.81
CA ILE A 34 -9.34 -0.83 4.50
C ILE A 34 -8.18 -1.78 4.19
N LEU A 35 -8.21 -2.40 3.01
CA LEU A 35 -7.09 -3.12 2.41
C LEU A 35 -6.56 -2.35 1.20
N GLY A 36 -5.32 -1.88 1.26
CA GLY A 36 -4.61 -1.30 0.12
C GLY A 36 -3.76 -2.34 -0.60
N VAL A 37 -3.91 -2.44 -1.91
CA VAL A 37 -3.14 -3.35 -2.77
C VAL A 37 -2.26 -2.53 -3.70
N CYS A 38 -0.96 -2.86 -3.76
CA CYS A 38 0.02 -2.23 -4.64
C CYS A 38 0.03 -0.69 -4.47
N LEU A 39 -0.56 0.07 -5.39
CA LEU A 39 -0.66 1.52 -5.26
C LEU A 39 -1.52 1.94 -4.05
N GLY A 40 -2.51 1.14 -3.67
CA GLY A 40 -3.29 1.34 -2.45
C GLY A 40 -2.46 1.17 -1.19
N HIS A 41 -1.50 0.23 -1.17
CA HIS A 41 -0.54 0.08 -0.07
C HIS A 41 0.33 1.34 0.08
N GLN A 42 0.86 1.85 -1.03
CA GLN A 42 1.66 3.08 -1.04
C GLN A 42 0.85 4.29 -0.56
N ALA A 43 -0.40 4.39 -1.00
CA ALA A 43 -1.32 5.44 -0.53
C ALA A 43 -1.60 5.35 0.97
N ILE A 44 -1.71 4.14 1.56
CA ILE A 44 -1.83 3.96 3.00
C ILE A 44 -0.58 4.48 3.72
N CYS A 45 0.61 4.03 3.32
CA CYS A 45 1.86 4.51 3.91
C CYS A 45 1.94 6.03 3.87
N GLN A 46 1.61 6.64 2.74
CA GLN A 46 1.62 8.10 2.57
C GLN A 46 0.53 8.83 3.36
N ALA A 47 -0.69 8.28 3.44
CA ALA A 47 -1.80 8.91 4.18
C ALA A 47 -1.48 9.08 5.67
N PHE A 48 -0.66 8.17 6.21
CA PHE A 48 -0.17 8.17 7.58
C PHE A 48 1.17 8.92 7.77
N GLY A 49 1.78 9.45 6.70
CA GLY A 49 2.98 10.28 6.77
C GLY A 49 4.28 9.59 6.34
N GLY A 50 4.22 8.32 5.92
CA GLY A 50 5.33 7.64 5.28
C GLY A 50 5.68 8.25 3.93
N LYS A 51 6.94 8.10 3.52
CA LYS A 51 7.44 8.53 2.21
C LYS A 51 7.49 7.35 1.25
N ILE A 52 7.18 7.62 -0.01
CA ILE A 52 7.33 6.66 -1.10
C ILE A 52 8.57 7.01 -1.91
N VAL A 53 9.53 6.09 -1.97
CA VAL A 53 10.85 6.28 -2.59
C VAL A 53 11.08 5.29 -3.71
N SER A 54 12.00 5.61 -4.63
CA SER A 54 12.46 4.64 -5.63
C SER A 54 13.77 4.01 -5.18
N LYS A 55 13.84 2.67 -5.19
CA LYS A 55 15.07 1.93 -4.88
C LYS A 55 16.11 1.92 -6.03
N SER A 56 15.70 2.26 -7.26
CA SER A 56 16.61 2.19 -8.40
C SER A 56 17.50 3.44 -8.50
N ASN A 57 18.81 3.23 -8.46
CA ASN A 57 19.80 4.28 -8.75
C ASN A 57 19.59 4.92 -10.13
N LEU A 58 19.01 4.19 -11.10
CA LEU A 58 18.68 4.70 -12.43
C LEU A 58 17.72 5.90 -12.37
N PHE A 59 16.85 5.95 -11.36
CA PHE A 59 15.83 6.99 -11.21
C PHE A 59 16.18 8.01 -10.11
N LYS A 60 17.40 7.95 -9.53
CA LYS A 60 17.86 8.90 -8.52
C LYS A 60 17.95 10.31 -9.11
N GLY A 61 17.23 11.26 -8.51
CA GLY A 61 17.23 12.68 -8.94
C GLY A 61 16.41 12.99 -10.19
N ILE A 62 15.77 11.98 -10.80
CA ILE A 62 14.79 12.21 -11.88
C ILE A 62 13.50 12.75 -11.24
N LYS A 63 12.95 13.84 -11.81
CA LYS A 63 11.68 14.42 -11.36
C LYS A 63 10.59 13.33 -11.36
N SER A 64 9.76 13.33 -10.33
CA SER A 64 8.78 12.28 -10.04
C SER A 64 7.73 12.04 -11.15
N ARG A 65 7.55 12.96 -12.10
CA ARG A 65 6.57 12.86 -13.19
C ARG A 65 7.23 12.54 -14.53
N PHE A 66 7.01 11.32 -15.01
CA PHE A 66 7.07 10.95 -16.42
C PHE A 66 6.12 9.79 -16.69
N THR A 67 5.45 9.79 -17.84
CA THR A 67 4.46 8.77 -18.23
C THR A 67 5.20 7.55 -18.77
N ASP A 68 5.05 6.41 -18.11
CA ASP A 68 5.67 5.15 -18.55
C ASP A 68 4.90 3.93 -18.01
N ALA A 69 5.00 2.79 -18.68
CA ALA A 69 4.33 1.54 -18.32
C ALA A 69 5.16 0.77 -17.27
N ARG A 70 5.29 1.31 -16.04
CA ARG A 70 6.18 0.69 -15.05
C ARG A 70 5.45 0.01 -13.90
N TYR A 71 5.91 -1.23 -13.65
CA TYR A 71 5.67 -2.00 -12.45
C TYR A 71 6.78 -1.74 -11.40
N HIS A 72 6.40 -1.73 -10.12
CA HIS A 72 7.22 -1.85 -8.88
C HIS A 72 8.44 -0.94 -8.66
N SER A 73 8.55 0.22 -9.33
CA SER A 73 9.72 1.11 -9.11
C SER A 73 9.71 1.92 -7.80
N LEU A 74 8.65 1.82 -6.99
CA LEU A 74 8.40 2.63 -5.80
C LEU A 74 7.96 1.79 -4.62
N THR A 75 8.45 2.14 -3.43
CA THR A 75 8.19 1.44 -2.18
C THR A 75 8.14 2.40 -0.99
N ALA A 76 7.61 1.94 0.14
CA ALA A 76 7.63 2.70 1.38
C ALA A 76 9.06 2.79 1.95
N ASP A 77 9.46 3.99 2.35
CA ASP A 77 10.74 4.23 3.03
C ASP A 77 10.64 3.80 4.51
N PRO A 78 11.36 2.76 4.95
CA PRO A 78 11.26 2.22 6.30
C PRO A 78 11.53 3.24 7.40
N ASP A 79 12.50 4.14 7.18
CA ASP A 79 12.92 5.13 8.17
C ASP A 79 11.90 6.27 8.32
N SER A 80 10.96 6.37 7.38
CA SER A 80 9.92 7.39 7.35
C SER A 80 8.57 6.92 7.89
N LEU A 81 8.39 5.60 8.11
CA LEU A 81 7.11 5.08 8.54
C LEU A 81 6.79 5.52 9.98
N PRO A 82 5.58 6.03 10.23
CA PRO A 82 5.14 6.35 11.59
C PRO A 82 5.01 5.07 12.42
N SER A 83 5.24 5.16 13.74
CA SER A 83 5.12 4.02 14.67
C SER A 83 3.73 3.38 14.71
N GLU A 84 2.70 4.09 14.25
CA GLU A 84 1.33 3.61 14.10
C GLU A 84 1.16 2.58 12.96
N LEU A 85 2.07 2.53 11.98
CA LEU A 85 2.08 1.53 10.92
C LEU A 85 3.15 0.48 11.22
N LYS A 86 2.71 -0.71 11.63
CA LYS A 86 3.59 -1.86 11.87
C LYS A 86 3.91 -2.53 10.55
N VAL A 87 5.19 -2.76 10.27
CA VAL A 87 5.63 -3.59 9.14
C VAL A 87 5.43 -5.06 9.51
N THR A 88 4.64 -5.79 8.72
CA THR A 88 4.27 -7.19 8.98
C THR A 88 4.88 -8.18 8.00
N ALA A 89 5.36 -7.71 6.85
CA ALA A 89 6.12 -8.52 5.90
C ALA A 89 7.16 -7.67 5.17
N GLN A 90 8.31 -8.28 4.86
CA GLN A 90 9.36 -7.69 4.03
C GLN A 90 9.87 -8.72 3.02
N ASP A 91 10.39 -8.24 1.90
CA ASP A 91 11.10 -9.08 0.93
C ASP A 91 12.44 -9.56 1.53
N VAL A 92 12.78 -10.82 1.27
CA VAL A 92 13.96 -11.44 1.87
C VAL A 92 15.27 -10.93 1.27
N ASP A 93 15.26 -10.57 -0.02
CA ASP A 93 16.48 -10.26 -0.76
C ASP A 93 16.87 -8.79 -0.59
N ASP A 94 15.90 -7.88 -0.62
CA ASP A 94 16.17 -6.44 -0.65
C ASP A 94 15.53 -5.64 0.50
N GLN A 95 14.87 -6.34 1.45
CA GLN A 95 14.19 -5.76 2.61
C GLN A 95 13.10 -4.73 2.23
N GLU A 96 12.50 -4.86 1.04
CA GLU A 96 11.33 -4.06 0.67
C GLU A 96 10.17 -4.31 1.63
N ILE A 97 9.45 -3.25 2.01
CA ILE A 97 8.25 -3.39 2.82
C ILE A 97 7.13 -3.96 1.95
N MET A 98 6.73 -5.19 2.27
CA MET A 98 5.71 -5.92 1.50
C MET A 98 4.33 -5.86 2.14
N ALA A 99 4.26 -5.67 3.46
CA ALA A 99 2.98 -5.47 4.14
C ALA A 99 3.11 -4.55 5.37
N VAL A 100 2.06 -3.75 5.59
CA VAL A 100 1.89 -2.91 6.79
C VAL A 100 0.49 -3.06 7.38
N GLU A 101 0.39 -2.77 8.68
CA GLU A 101 -0.83 -2.89 9.47
C GLU A 101 -0.95 -1.75 10.49
N ASN A 102 -2.16 -1.24 10.66
CA ASN A 102 -2.61 -0.55 11.87
C ASN A 102 -3.90 -1.22 12.35
N SER A 103 -3.77 -2.11 13.33
CA SER A 103 -4.88 -2.89 13.87
C SER A 103 -5.92 -2.02 14.59
N ASP A 104 -5.47 -0.95 15.27
CA ASP A 104 -6.37 -0.02 15.98
C ASP A 104 -7.31 0.71 15.02
N LYS A 105 -6.92 0.86 13.75
CA LYS A 105 -7.69 1.54 12.70
C LYS A 105 -8.22 0.59 11.63
N SER A 106 -8.05 -0.72 11.79
CA SER A 106 -8.39 -1.74 10.78
C SER A 106 -7.83 -1.42 9.39
N ILE A 107 -6.57 -0.98 9.34
CA ILE A 107 -5.87 -0.63 8.10
C ILE A 107 -4.83 -1.70 7.78
N TYR A 108 -4.86 -2.19 6.56
CA TYR A 108 -3.93 -3.20 6.06
C TYR A 108 -3.45 -2.78 4.66
N GLY A 109 -2.17 -2.97 4.37
CA GLY A 109 -1.62 -2.70 3.04
C GLY A 109 -0.68 -3.80 2.60
N VAL A 110 -0.84 -4.32 1.39
CA VAL A 110 0.06 -5.29 0.75
C VAL A 110 0.62 -4.72 -0.56
N GLN A 111 1.94 -4.79 -0.73
CA GLN A 111 2.63 -4.26 -1.92
C GLN A 111 2.47 -5.17 -3.14
N PHE A 112 2.26 -6.47 -2.93
CA PHE A 112 1.96 -7.45 -3.97
C PHE A 112 0.45 -7.52 -4.27
N HIS A 113 0.09 -8.22 -5.34
CA HIS A 113 -1.28 -8.43 -5.78
C HIS A 113 -1.82 -9.78 -5.28
N PRO A 114 -2.56 -9.85 -4.14
CA PRO A 114 -3.12 -11.10 -3.63
C PRO A 114 -4.18 -11.72 -4.56
N GLU A 115 -4.71 -10.97 -5.52
CA GLU A 115 -5.61 -11.46 -6.55
C GLU A 115 -4.90 -12.20 -7.70
N SER A 116 -3.57 -12.13 -7.77
CA SER A 116 -2.79 -12.75 -8.83
C SER A 116 -2.79 -14.28 -8.72
N ILE A 117 -2.88 -14.98 -9.86
CA ILE A 117 -2.76 -16.45 -9.93
C ILE A 117 -1.43 -16.94 -9.34
N MET A 118 -0.39 -16.09 -9.39
CA MET A 118 0.94 -16.42 -8.86
C MET A 118 1.04 -16.30 -7.34
N THR A 119 0.00 -15.84 -6.64
CA THR A 119 -0.04 -15.74 -5.18
C THR A 119 -0.90 -16.87 -4.63
N GLU A 120 -0.27 -18.01 -4.30
CA GLU A 120 -0.95 -19.24 -3.90
C GLU A 120 -1.96 -19.04 -2.75
N ASP A 121 -1.58 -18.28 -1.72
CA ASP A 121 -2.42 -17.98 -0.55
C ASP A 121 -3.19 -16.66 -0.67
N GLY A 122 -3.22 -16.04 -1.84
CA GLY A 122 -3.76 -14.69 -2.05
C GLY A 122 -5.25 -14.59 -1.70
N LYS A 123 -6.03 -15.62 -2.03
CA LYS A 123 -7.44 -15.72 -1.63
C LYS A 123 -7.60 -15.77 -0.09
N LYS A 124 -6.73 -16.51 0.60
CA LYS A 124 -6.78 -16.63 2.05
C LYS A 124 -6.46 -15.30 2.74
N ILE A 125 -5.55 -14.50 2.18
CA ILE A 125 -5.25 -13.15 2.66
C ILE A 125 -6.50 -12.26 2.60
N ILE A 126 -7.24 -12.31 1.49
CA ILE A 126 -8.48 -11.54 1.33
C ILE A 126 -9.57 -12.03 2.30
N GLU A 127 -9.72 -13.34 2.48
CA GLU A 127 -10.66 -13.91 3.46
C GLU A 127 -10.33 -13.44 4.88
N ASN A 128 -9.06 -13.49 5.28
CA ASN A 128 -8.63 -13.02 6.60
C ASN A 128 -8.92 -11.52 6.79
N PHE A 129 -8.74 -10.69 5.75
CA PHE A 129 -9.09 -9.27 5.80
C PHE A 129 -10.59 -9.04 6.04
N LEU A 130 -11.45 -9.86 5.43
CA LEU A 130 -12.90 -9.76 5.61
C LEU A 130 -13.38 -10.23 6.99
N GLU A 131 -12.56 -10.99 7.71
CA GLU A 131 -12.85 -11.54 9.04
C GLU A 131 -12.20 -10.75 10.19
N ALA A 132 -11.28 -9.81 9.90
CA ALA A 132 -10.52 -9.02 10.86
C ALA A 132 -11.33 -7.84 11.44
#